data_AF-A0A2G8KU82-F1
#
_entry.id   AF-A0A2G8KU82-F1
#
_cell.length_a   1.000
_cell.length_b   1.000
_cell.length_c   1.000
_cell.angle_alpha   90.00
_cell.angle_beta   90.00
_cell.angle_gamma   90.00
#
_symmetry.space_group_name_H-M   'P 1'
#
loop_
_entity.id
_entity.type
_entity.pdbx_description
1 polymer ?
#
loop_
_entity_poly.entity_id
_entity_poly.type
_entity_poly.pdbx_seq_one_letter_code
_entity_poly.pdbx_strand_id
1 'polypeptide(L)'
;MTASLGMEFCQNKPFVFVKEGELPLQLVLSKIVPKEWTYITPDDNPKTISYKSVADDKDTSCPFALEKSPSSERKPYCIFKIVQGNESVELSMRF
;
A
#
# COMPACT_ATOMS: atom_id res chain seq x y z
N MET A 1 -26.31 -2.13 11.14
CA MET A 1 -25.43 -1.01 11.51
C MET A 1 -24.09 -1.24 10.83
N THR A 2 -23.91 -0.71 9.61
CA THR A 2 -22.64 -0.75 8.88
C THR A 2 -21.79 0.40 9.40
N ALA A 3 -20.81 0.11 10.24
CA ALA A 3 -19.81 1.10 10.62
C ALA A 3 -19.02 1.47 9.36
N SER A 4 -19.17 2.70 8.87
CA SER A 4 -18.21 3.27 7.95
C SER A 4 -16.92 3.46 8.74
N LEU A 5 -15.93 2.59 8.54
CA LEU A 5 -14.57 2.89 8.98
C LEU A 5 -14.16 4.17 8.26
N GLY A 6 -14.08 5.27 9.00
CA GLY A 6 -13.49 6.50 8.49
C GLY A 6 -12.09 6.18 8.00
N MET A 7 -11.81 6.44 6.72
CA MET A 7 -10.44 6.43 6.21
C MET A 7 -9.67 7.53 6.92
N GLU A 8 -8.98 7.18 8.00
CA GLU A 8 -7.99 8.05 8.64
C GLU A 8 -6.82 8.21 7.65
N PHE A 9 -6.77 9.35 6.94
CA PHE A 9 -5.66 9.68 6.06
C PHE A 9 -4.39 9.86 6.89
N CYS A 10 -3.53 8.84 6.90
CA CYS A 10 -2.35 8.81 7.76
C CYS A 10 -1.14 9.57 7.19
N GLN A 11 -0.94 9.53 5.87
CA GLN A 11 0.15 10.24 5.19
C GLN A 11 -0.19 10.55 3.73
N ASN A 12 0.27 11.70 3.24
CA ASN A 12 0.34 12.04 1.83
C ASN A 12 1.78 12.48 1.53
N LYS A 13 2.46 11.79 0.61
CA LYS A 13 3.79 12.17 0.12
C LYS A 13 3.76 12.25 -1.40
N PRO A 14 4.29 13.34 -1.99
CA PRO A 14 4.44 13.42 -3.44
C PRO A 14 5.42 12.33 -3.92
N PHE A 15 5.12 11.76 -5.07
CA PHE A 15 5.98 10.82 -5.78
C PHE A 15 6.09 11.27 -7.24
N VAL A 16 7.32 11.33 -7.76
CA VAL A 16 7.54 11.70 -9.15
C VAL A 16 7.37 10.45 -10.00
N PHE A 17 6.32 10.43 -10.81
CA PHE A 17 6.09 9.35 -11.77
C PHE A 17 6.88 9.62 -13.06
N VAL A 18 7.91 8.81 -13.28
CA VAL A 18 8.80 8.90 -14.45
C VAL A 18 8.14 8.23 -15.64
N LYS A 19 7.98 8.97 -16.74
CA LYS A 19 7.34 8.43 -17.96
C LYS A 19 8.27 7.59 -18.83
N GLU A 20 9.56 7.87 -18.74
CA GLU A 20 10.57 7.21 -19.56
C GLU A 20 10.71 5.73 -19.18
N GLY A 21 10.80 4.86 -20.19
CA GLY A 21 10.88 3.41 -20.02
C GLY A 21 9.56 2.72 -19.67
N GLU A 22 8.45 3.47 -19.53
CA GLU A 22 7.09 2.93 -19.29
C GLU A 22 7.02 1.92 -18.13
N LEU A 23 7.82 2.16 -17.09
CA LEU A 23 7.92 1.24 -15.96
C LEU A 23 6.66 1.30 -15.09
N PRO A 24 6.17 0.15 -14.60
CA PRO A 24 5.02 0.11 -13.72
C PRO A 24 5.36 0.66 -12.32
N LEU A 25 4.33 1.05 -11.57
CA LEU A 25 4.45 1.30 -10.13
C LEU A 25 4.36 -0.03 -9.38
N GLN A 26 5.28 -0.25 -8.45
CA GLN A 26 5.25 -1.37 -7.53
C GLN A 26 4.99 -0.86 -6.11
N LEU A 27 3.98 -1.43 -5.45
CA LEU A 27 3.65 -1.15 -4.05
C LEU A 27 4.01 -2.37 -3.21
N VAL A 28 5.02 -2.20 -2.37
CA VAL A 28 5.56 -3.24 -1.49
C VAL A 28 5.09 -2.99 -0.07
N LEU A 29 4.32 -3.92 0.49
CA LEU A 29 4.11 -3.96 1.94
C LEU A 29 5.36 -4.56 2.59
N SER A 30 6.21 -3.70 3.13
CA SER A 30 7.55 -4.06 3.62
C SER A 30 7.60 -4.41 5.10
N LYS A 31 6.65 -3.88 5.90
CA LYS A 31 6.57 -4.17 7.34
C LYS A 31 5.14 -4.10 7.83
N ILE A 32 4.80 -5.04 8.72
CA ILE A 32 3.55 -5.05 9.48
C ILE A 32 3.94 -5.35 10.93
N VAL A 33 3.48 -4.50 11.86
CA VAL A 33 3.58 -4.78 13.29
C VAL A 33 2.27 -4.39 13.97
N PRO A 34 1.86 -5.07 15.05
CA PRO A 34 2.55 -6.21 15.65
C PRO A 34 2.31 -7.51 14.86
N LYS A 35 3.06 -8.58 15.19
CA LYS A 35 3.07 -9.86 14.46
C LYS A 35 1.72 -10.59 14.41
N GLU A 36 0.77 -10.15 15.24
CA GLU A 36 -0.59 -10.69 15.24
C GLU A 36 -1.41 -10.23 14.03
N TRP A 37 -0.89 -9.31 13.21
CA TRP A 37 -1.45 -8.90 11.93
C TRP A 37 -0.70 -9.55 10.77
N THR A 38 -1.45 -10.06 9.81
CA THR A 38 -0.94 -10.73 8.60
C THR A 38 -1.54 -10.09 7.36
N TYR A 39 -0.76 -10.10 6.28
CA TYR A 39 -1.28 -9.75 4.97
C TYR A 39 -1.97 -10.97 4.37
N ILE A 40 -3.23 -10.84 3.96
CA ILE A 40 -4.07 -11.97 3.55
C ILE A 40 -3.60 -12.58 2.23
N THR A 41 -2.99 -11.77 1.36
CA THR A 41 -2.53 -12.18 0.03
C THR A 41 -1.03 -11.94 -0.15
N PRO A 42 -0.16 -12.64 0.61
CA PRO A 42 1.28 -12.38 0.60
C PRO A 42 1.93 -12.60 -0.77
N ASP A 43 1.38 -13.50 -1.59
CA ASP A 43 1.85 -13.78 -2.96
C ASP A 43 1.55 -12.62 -3.93
N ASP A 44 0.64 -11.71 -3.58
CA ASP A 44 0.33 -10.47 -4.30
C ASP A 44 1.16 -9.28 -3.76
N ASN A 45 2.38 -9.53 -3.26
CA ASN A 45 3.34 -8.53 -2.82
C ASN A 45 4.66 -8.68 -3.59
N PRO A 46 5.10 -7.70 -4.40
CA PRO A 46 4.49 -6.39 -4.58
C PRO A 46 3.22 -6.41 -5.44
N LYS A 47 2.29 -5.51 -5.13
CA LYS A 47 1.21 -5.17 -6.06
C LYS A 47 1.76 -4.29 -7.17
N THR A 48 1.27 -4.50 -8.40
CA THR A 48 1.73 -3.77 -9.59
C THR A 48 0.59 -2.96 -10.19
N ILE A 49 0.80 -1.65 -10.39
CA ILE A 49 -0.07 -0.80 -11.21
C ILE A 49 0.67 -0.53 -12.52
N SER A 50 0.04 -0.84 -13.65
CA SER A 50 0.66 -0.66 -14.97
C SER A 50 0.93 0.82 -15.24
N TYR A 51 1.99 1.13 -16.01
CA TYR A 51 2.27 2.50 -16.44
C TYR A 51 1.05 3.13 -17.11
N LYS A 52 0.41 2.39 -18.03
CA LYS A 52 -0.75 2.84 -18.78
C LYS A 52 -1.94 3.17 -17.87
N SER A 53 -2.17 2.38 -16.82
CA SER A 53 -3.24 2.65 -15.86
C SER A 53 -3.06 3.99 -15.14
N VAL A 54 -1.82 4.33 -14.77
CA VAL A 54 -1.48 5.61 -14.11
C VAL A 54 -1.56 6.75 -15.13
N ALA A 55 -1.00 6.56 -16.32
CA ALA A 55 -0.97 7.58 -17.37
C ALA A 55 -2.37 7.93 -17.89
N ASP A 56 -3.28 6.96 -17.96
CA ASP A 56 -4.67 7.13 -18.36
C ASP A 56 -5.61 7.51 -17.20
N ASP A 57 -5.09 7.67 -15.96
CA ASP A 57 -5.87 7.93 -14.73
C ASP A 57 -6.99 6.89 -14.46
N LYS A 58 -6.74 5.62 -14.79
CA LYS A 58 -7.72 4.53 -14.65
C LYS A 58 -7.67 3.85 -13.30
N ASP A 59 -6.47 3.66 -12.76
CA ASP A 59 -6.24 3.03 -11.45
C ASP A 59 -5.56 4.02 -10.51
N THR A 60 -6.33 4.58 -9.59
CA THR A 60 -5.84 5.58 -8.62
C THR A 60 -5.57 5.00 -7.23
N SER A 61 -5.86 3.72 -7.01
CA SER A 61 -5.71 3.07 -5.70
C SER A 61 -5.36 1.59 -5.81
N CYS A 62 -4.77 1.07 -4.74
CA CYS A 62 -4.33 -0.32 -4.67
C CYS A 62 -4.56 -0.85 -3.24
N PRO A 63 -5.60 -1.68 -3.01
CA PRO A 63 -5.99 -2.09 -1.66
C PRO A 63 -5.10 -3.20 -1.12
N PHE A 64 -4.72 -3.10 0.16
CA PHE A 64 -4.06 -4.15 0.93
C PHE A 64 -4.99 -4.63 2.04
N ALA A 65 -5.27 -5.93 2.08
CA ALA A 65 -6.16 -6.53 3.07
C ALA A 65 -5.34 -7.20 4.18
N LEU A 66 -5.50 -6.71 5.42
CA LEU A 66 -4.83 -7.26 6.59
C LEU A 66 -5.85 -7.99 7.46
N GLU A 67 -5.43 -9.13 7.99
CA GLU A 67 -6.18 -9.87 8.99
C GLU A 67 -5.48 -9.78 10.34
N LYS A 68 -6.27 -9.70 11.41
CA LYS A 68 -5.75 -9.73 12.79
C LYS A 68 -6.09 -11.05 13.45
N SER A 69 -5.16 -11.54 14.26
CA SER A 69 -5.43 -12.66 15.16
C SER A 69 -6.57 -12.27 16.12
N PRO A 70 -7.47 -13.21 16.50
CA PRO A 70 -8.63 -12.93 17.36
C PRO A 70 -8.28 -12.27 18.70
N SER A 71 -7.09 -12.56 19.24
CA SER A 71 -6.57 -12.02 20.49
C SER A 71 -5.93 -10.62 20.36
N SER A 72 -5.83 -10.06 19.15
CA SER A 72 -5.19 -8.77 18.93
C SER A 72 -6.17 -7.61 19.06
N GLU A 73 -5.93 -6.77 20.06
CA GLU A 73 -6.60 -5.47 20.24
C GLU A 73 -5.75 -4.31 19.71
N ARG A 74 -4.47 -4.56 19.40
CA ARG A 74 -3.54 -3.52 18.94
C ARG A 74 -3.78 -3.21 17.48
N LYS A 75 -3.88 -1.92 17.16
CA LYS A 75 -3.96 -1.46 15.78
C LYS A 75 -2.60 -1.65 15.06
N PRO A 76 -2.59 -1.96 13.76
CA PRO A 76 -1.35 -2.23 13.04
C PRO A 76 -0.63 -0.93 12.67
N TYR A 77 0.69 -1.02 12.62
CA TYR A 77 1.58 -0.09 11.95
C TYR A 77 2.18 -0.79 10.73
N CYS A 78 2.07 -0.15 9.58
CA CYS A 78 2.50 -0.68 8.30
C CYS A 78 3.49 0.26 7.62
N ILE A 79 4.47 -0.31 6.92
CA ILE A 79 5.38 0.44 6.05
C ILE A 79 5.20 -0.05 4.62
N PHE A 80 4.84 0.87 3.73
CA PHE A 80 4.72 0.65 2.30
C PHE A 80 5.89 1.33 1.59
N LYS A 81 6.45 0.66 0.59
CA LYS A 81 7.41 1.26 -0.34
C LYS A 81 6.78 1.29 -1.71
N ILE A 82 6.75 2.47 -2.31
CA ILE A 82 6.30 2.68 -3.68
C ILE A 82 7.57 2.85 -4.51
N VAL A 83 7.70 2.07 -5.57
CA VAL A 83 8.91 1.98 -6.39
C VAL A 83 8.55 2.11 -7.86
N GLN A 84 9.37 2.85 -8.60
CA GLN A 84 9.36 2.90 -10.06
C GLN A 84 10.79 2.97 -10.58
N GLY A 85 11.32 1.85 -11.08
CA GLY A 85 12.73 1.77 -11.47
C GLY A 85 13.64 2.12 -10.29
N ASN A 86 14.39 3.22 -10.40
CA ASN A 86 15.30 3.70 -9.36
C ASN A 86 14.64 4.68 -8.35
N GLU A 87 13.44 5.18 -8.67
CA GLU A 87 12.71 6.08 -7.79
C GLU A 87 11.95 5.29 -6.72
N SER A 88 11.99 5.77 -5.47
CA SER A 88 11.21 5.16 -4.40
C SER A 88 10.78 6.16 -3.33
N VAL A 89 9.62 5.89 -2.72
CA VAL A 89 9.15 6.61 -1.54
C VAL A 89 8.60 5.62 -0.52
N GLU A 90 8.81 5.91 0.76
CA GLU A 90 8.27 5.14 1.86
C GLU A 90 7.08 5.87 2.50
N LEU A 91 5.98 5.15 2.71
CA LEU A 91 4.82 5.58 3.47
C LEU A 91 4.68 4.75 4.73
N SER A 92 4.46 5.40 5.86
CA SER A 92 4.14 4.75 7.12
C SER A 92 2.73 5.07 7.57
N MET A 93 1.96 4.04 7.91
CA MET A 93 0.56 4.19 8.31
C MET A 93 0.32 3.50 9.65
N ARG A 94 -0.44 4.16 10.52
CA ARG A 94 -0.92 3.60 11.79
C ARG A 94 -2.42 3.77 11.80
N PHE A 95 -3.13 2.65 11.76
CA PHE A 95 -4.58 2.65 11.80
C PHE A 95 -5.09 2.82 13.22
#